data_AF-A0A7K0MWU2-F1
#
_entry.id   AF-A0A7K0MWU2-F1
#
_cell.length_a   1.000
_cell.length_b   1.000
_cell.length_c   1.000
_cell.angle_alpha   90.00
_cell.angle_beta   90.00
_cell.angle_gamma   90.00
#
_symmetry.space_group_name_H-M   'P 1'
#
loop_
_entity.id
_entity.type
_entity.pdbx_description
1 polymer ?
#
loop_
_entity_poly.entity_id
_entity_poly.type
_entity_poly.pdbx_seq_one_letter_code
_entity_poly.pdbx_strand_id
1 'polypeptide(L)'
;MNLIAASASGHTGIRGTYTEGPTVMALKQLVSNSARRASALLVVVSVIAASLVGLSLRASRADATPSEYFPAITVAGSPEGTDGTDASHLWVPNGMTLDADGNMYIADSANNRIQKWAPNATVGIT
;
A
#
# COMPACT_ATOMS: atom_id res chain seq x y z
N MET A 1 10.95 -19.35 -95.15
CA MET A 1 11.59 -20.26 -94.17
C MET A 1 13.09 -20.18 -94.33
N ASN A 2 13.74 -19.42 -93.44
CA ASN A 2 15.18 -19.11 -93.31
C ASN A 2 15.20 -17.74 -92.61
N LEU A 3 16.11 -17.40 -91.70
CA LEU A 3 17.57 -17.41 -91.79
C LEU A 3 18.04 -17.16 -90.32
N ILE A 4 18.89 -17.98 -89.70
CA ILE A 4 20.36 -17.84 -89.56
C ILE A 4 20.85 -16.41 -89.19
N ALA A 5 21.82 -16.39 -88.27
CA ALA A 5 22.84 -15.37 -87.96
C ALA A 5 22.53 -14.53 -86.69
N ALA A 6 23.29 -14.57 -85.60
CA ALA A 6 24.74 -14.46 -85.33
C ALA A 6 25.08 -13.10 -84.70
N SER A 7 26.02 -13.18 -83.74
CA SER A 7 27.09 -12.21 -83.51
C SER A 7 26.84 -10.97 -82.64
N ALA A 8 27.84 -10.78 -81.76
CA ALA A 8 28.27 -9.56 -81.06
C ALA A 8 27.27 -8.98 -80.05
N SER A 9 27.66 -8.48 -78.89
CA SER A 9 28.74 -7.54 -78.60
C SER A 9 28.79 -7.40 -77.07
N GLY A 10 29.97 -7.16 -76.48
CA GLY A 10 30.10 -6.91 -75.06
C GLY A 10 29.19 -5.77 -74.57
N HIS A 11 28.59 -5.95 -73.39
CA HIS A 11 28.06 -4.86 -72.60
C HIS A 11 28.18 -5.18 -71.11
N THR A 12 28.95 -4.33 -70.45
CA THR A 12 29.06 -4.13 -69.02
C THR A 12 27.69 -4.07 -68.35
N GLY A 13 27.53 -4.81 -67.24
CA GLY A 13 26.52 -4.52 -66.20
C GLY A 13 25.09 -5.01 -66.48
N ILE A 14 24.83 -6.31 -66.30
CA ILE A 14 23.45 -6.77 -66.07
C ILE A 14 23.14 -6.62 -64.58
N ARG A 15 22.78 -5.41 -64.15
CA ARG A 15 21.94 -5.24 -62.95
C ARG A 15 20.51 -5.56 -63.36
N GLY A 16 20.17 -6.84 -63.43
CA GLY A 16 18.79 -7.28 -63.56
C GLY A 16 18.00 -6.78 -62.35
N THR A 17 17.03 -5.89 -62.57
CA THR A 17 16.05 -5.56 -61.54
C THR A 17 15.08 -6.71 -61.47
N TYR A 18 15.42 -7.74 -60.68
CA TYR A 18 14.49 -8.82 -60.38
C TYR A 18 13.30 -8.21 -59.61
N THR A 19 12.17 -8.06 -60.29
CA THR A 19 10.89 -7.75 -59.63
C THR A 19 10.48 -8.98 -58.85
N GLU A 20 10.49 -8.87 -57.53
CA GLU A 20 10.14 -9.98 -56.67
C GLU A 20 8.70 -10.43 -56.93
N GLY A 21 8.48 -11.73 -57.09
CA GLY A 21 7.13 -12.27 -57.26
C GLY A 21 6.26 -12.02 -56.02
N PRO A 22 4.92 -12.07 -56.16
CA PRO A 22 3.97 -11.79 -55.08
C PRO A 22 4.23 -12.64 -53.82
N THR A 23 4.67 -13.89 -53.99
CA THR A 23 5.04 -14.78 -52.89
C THR A 23 6.25 -14.28 -52.10
N VAL A 24 7.28 -13.76 -52.78
CA VAL A 24 8.49 -13.22 -52.13
C VAL A 24 8.15 -11.91 -51.40
N MET A 25 7.31 -11.06 -52.00
CA MET A 25 6.80 -9.84 -51.37
C MET A 25 5.96 -10.15 -50.12
N ALA A 26 5.08 -11.16 -50.18
CA ALA A 26 4.26 -11.60 -49.06
C ALA A 26 5.12 -12.15 -47.91
N LEU A 27 6.17 -12.91 -48.22
CA LEU A 27 7.11 -13.41 -47.22
C LEU A 27 7.87 -12.27 -46.54
N LYS A 28 8.35 -11.28 -47.30
CA LYS A 28 8.98 -10.08 -46.72
C LYS A 28 8.03 -9.29 -45.84
N GLN A 29 6.78 -9.16 -46.25
CA GLN A 29 5.75 -8.49 -45.46
C GLN A 29 5.45 -9.28 -44.17
N LEU A 30 5.37 -10.61 -44.24
CA LEU A 30 5.16 -11.47 -43.10
C LEU A 30 6.30 -11.36 -42.09
N VAL A 31 7.54 -11.40 -42.56
CA VAL A 31 8.75 -11.23 -41.73
C VAL A 31 8.76 -9.83 -41.09
N SER A 32 8.47 -8.78 -41.86
CA SER A 32 8.34 -7.39 -41.36
C SER A 32 7.25 -7.27 -40.30
N ASN A 33 6.08 -7.87 -40.53
CA ASN A 33 4.98 -7.87 -39.58
C ASN A 33 5.32 -8.63 -38.29
N SER A 34 6.04 -9.75 -38.39
CA SER A 34 6.48 -10.53 -37.22
C SER A 34 7.46 -9.74 -36.33
N ALA A 35 8.38 -9.00 -36.94
CA ALA A 35 9.31 -8.12 -36.23
C ALA A 35 8.60 -6.93 -35.56
N ARG A 36 7.65 -6.29 -36.25
CA ARG A 36 6.83 -5.21 -35.67
C ARG A 36 6.00 -5.67 -34.47
N ARG A 37 5.41 -6.87 -34.56
CA ARG A 37 4.65 -7.49 -33.46
C ARG A 37 5.55 -7.82 -32.27
N ALA A 38 6.75 -8.34 -32.51
CA ALA A 38 7.74 -8.62 -31.45
C ALA A 38 8.15 -7.33 -30.70
N SER A 39 8.43 -6.23 -31.41
CA SER A 39 8.74 -4.94 -30.79
C SER A 39 7.55 -4.37 -30.01
N ALA A 40 6.32 -4.49 -30.52
CA ALA A 40 5.12 -4.03 -29.82
C ALA A 40 4.87 -4.81 -28.51
N LEU A 41 5.08 -6.13 -28.52
CA LEU A 41 5.00 -6.98 -27.32
C LEU A 41 6.04 -6.58 -26.27
N LEU A 42 7.29 -6.32 -26.67
CA LEU A 42 8.34 -5.87 -25.75
C LEU A 42 8.01 -4.53 -25.10
N VAL A 43 7.47 -3.57 -25.85
CA VAL A 43 7.02 -2.27 -25.30
C VAL A 43 5.89 -2.49 -24.30
N VAL A 44 4.88 -3.29 -24.61
CA VAL A 44 3.76 -3.59 -23.69
C VAL A 44 4.25 -4.26 -22.41
N VAL A 45 5.15 -5.25 -22.51
CA VAL A 45 5.76 -5.91 -21.35
C VAL A 45 6.56 -4.91 -20.50
N SER A 46 7.30 -3.99 -21.13
CA SER A 46 8.06 -2.96 -20.41
C SER A 46 7.17 -1.96 -19.68
N VAL A 47 6.02 -1.57 -20.26
CA VAL A 47 5.05 -0.67 -19.63
C VAL A 47 4.36 -1.36 -18.45
N ILE A 48 4.00 -2.63 -18.58
CA ILE A 48 3.41 -3.44 -17.50
C ILE A 48 4.42 -3.60 -16.36
N ALA A 49 5.67 -3.95 -16.67
CA ALA A 49 6.74 -4.07 -15.69
C ALA A 49 7.04 -2.74 -14.98
N ALA A 50 7.09 -1.62 -15.71
CA ALA A 50 7.24 -0.29 -15.13
C ALA A 50 6.06 0.09 -14.21
N SER A 51 4.84 -0.32 -14.55
CA SER A 51 3.65 -0.10 -13.72
C SER A 51 3.68 -0.95 -12.44
N LEU A 52 4.17 -2.19 -12.51
CA LEU A 52 4.39 -3.05 -11.34
C LEU A 52 5.49 -2.50 -10.41
N VAL A 53 6.56 -1.93 -10.97
CA VAL A 53 7.65 -1.31 -10.19
C VAL A 53 7.22 0.03 -9.57
N GLY A 54 6.43 0.84 -10.28
CA GLY A 54 5.93 2.14 -9.82
C GLY A 54 4.86 2.09 -8.74
N LEU A 55 4.28 0.91 -8.44
CA LEU A 55 3.25 0.74 -7.42
C LEU A 55 3.80 0.67 -5.98
N SER A 56 5.12 0.63 -5.81
CA SER A 56 5.73 0.32 -4.51
C SER A 56 5.97 1.52 -3.58
N LEU A 57 5.65 2.77 -3.97
CA LEU A 57 5.98 3.96 -3.17
C LEU A 57 4.88 5.04 -3.07
N ARG A 58 3.60 4.68 -3.15
CA ARG A 58 2.52 5.64 -2.82
C ARG A 58 1.62 5.17 -1.69
N ALA A 59 2.23 5.04 -0.52
CA ALA A 59 1.50 5.08 0.75
C ALA A 59 2.41 5.52 1.92
N SER A 60 3.21 6.58 1.76
CA SER A 60 3.61 7.37 2.93
C SER A 60 2.45 8.31 3.26
N ARG A 61 1.36 7.73 3.76
CA ARG A 61 0.30 8.52 4.37
C ARG A 61 0.92 9.18 5.60
N ALA A 62 0.63 10.46 5.77
CA ALA A 62 1.03 11.26 6.91
C ALA A 62 1.08 10.41 8.19
N ASP A 63 2.22 10.39 8.85
CA ASP A 63 2.32 9.94 10.22
C ASP A 63 1.67 11.01 11.11
N ALA A 64 0.36 11.14 10.98
CA ALA A 64 -0.45 11.49 12.12
C ALA A 64 -0.47 10.21 12.93
N THR A 65 0.38 10.12 13.95
CA THR A 65 0.12 9.23 15.08
C THR A 65 -1.38 9.34 15.35
N PRO A 66 -2.18 8.26 15.28
CA PRO A 66 -3.55 8.35 15.75
C PRO A 66 -3.47 9.05 17.10
N SER A 67 -4.22 10.14 17.29
CA SER A 67 -4.39 10.64 18.67
C SER A 67 -4.86 9.43 19.44
N GLU A 68 -4.02 8.92 20.33
CA GLU A 68 -4.35 7.70 21.05
C GLU A 68 -5.64 8.02 21.79
N TYR A 69 -6.72 7.44 21.31
CA TYR A 69 -8.02 7.57 21.95
C TYR A 69 -7.88 6.78 23.25
N PHE A 70 -7.56 7.50 24.32
CA PHE A 70 -7.57 6.97 25.67
C PHE A 70 -8.97 7.20 26.25
N PRO A 71 -9.87 6.20 26.21
CA PRO A 71 -11.17 6.35 26.83
C PRO A 71 -10.97 6.61 28.33
N ALA A 72 -11.52 7.71 28.83
CA ALA A 72 -11.66 7.91 30.26
C ALA A 72 -12.71 6.90 30.77
N ILE A 73 -12.38 6.18 31.84
CA ILE A 73 -13.30 5.30 32.53
C ILE A 73 -13.69 5.91 33.88
N THR A 74 -14.97 5.84 34.22
CA THR A 74 -15.43 6.17 35.57
C THR A 74 -15.29 4.92 36.44
N VAL A 75 -14.49 5.01 37.49
CA VAL A 75 -14.20 3.89 38.42
C VAL A 75 -14.83 4.06 39.80
N ALA A 76 -15.34 5.26 40.10
CA ALA A 76 -16.02 5.57 41.34
C ALA A 76 -17.01 6.73 41.15
N GLY A 77 -18.06 6.74 41.97
CA GLY A 77 -19.15 7.72 41.97
C GLY A 77 -20.42 7.20 41.31
N SER A 78 -21.52 7.91 41.54
CA SER A 78 -22.84 7.61 40.94
C SER A 78 -23.23 8.70 39.92
N PRO A 79 -24.06 8.37 38.91
CA PRO A 79 -24.63 9.37 38.00
C PRO A 79 -25.38 10.49 38.72
N GLU A 80 -25.92 10.20 39.91
CA GLU A 80 -26.67 11.13 40.74
C GLU A 80 -25.77 12.03 41.60
N GLY A 81 -24.45 11.79 41.63
CA GLY A 81 -23.49 12.58 42.40
C GLY A 81 -23.60 12.36 43.91
N THR A 82 -23.99 11.15 44.33
CA THR A 82 -24.16 10.81 45.74
C THR A 82 -22.84 10.29 46.34
N ASP A 83 -22.49 10.79 47.52
CA ASP A 83 -21.44 10.23 48.36
C ASP A 83 -21.79 8.79 48.79
N GLY A 84 -20.78 7.98 49.10
CA GLY A 84 -20.99 6.63 49.59
C GLY A 84 -19.76 6.05 50.29
N THR A 85 -19.98 4.97 51.02
CA THR A 85 -18.97 4.30 51.86
C THR A 85 -18.46 2.99 51.25
N ASP A 86 -19.15 2.46 50.24
CA ASP A 86 -18.74 1.22 49.57
C ASP A 86 -17.51 1.43 48.68
N ALA A 87 -17.03 0.34 48.10
CA ALA A 87 -15.79 0.31 47.31
C ALA A 87 -15.87 1.04 45.95
N SER A 88 -17.05 1.46 45.53
CA SER A 88 -17.31 2.18 44.27
C SER A 88 -17.69 3.65 44.47
N HIS A 89 -17.69 4.14 45.71
CA HIS A 89 -17.97 5.54 46.02
C HIS A 89 -16.80 6.20 46.73
N LEU A 90 -16.76 7.52 46.64
CA LEU A 90 -15.82 8.39 47.36
C LEU A 90 -16.65 9.41 48.15
N TRP A 91 -16.08 9.93 49.22
CA TRP A 91 -16.65 10.98 50.05
C TRP A 91 -15.57 11.99 50.45
N VAL A 92 -15.65 13.19 49.85
CA VAL A 92 -14.65 14.27 50.02
C VAL A 92 -13.20 13.77 49.79
N PRO A 93 -12.87 13.25 48.59
CA PRO A 93 -11.50 12.86 48.27
C PRO A 93 -10.61 14.11 48.15
N ASN A 94 -9.49 14.14 48.88
CA ASN A 94 -8.62 15.32 48.96
C ASN A 94 -7.30 15.17 48.18
N GLY A 95 -7.01 13.99 47.64
CA GLY A 95 -5.78 13.77 46.88
C GLY A 95 -5.74 12.40 46.19
N MET A 96 -4.92 12.31 45.14
CA MET A 96 -4.67 11.07 44.41
C MET A 96 -3.22 10.97 43.93
N THR A 97 -2.72 9.75 43.78
CA THR A 97 -1.40 9.45 43.19
C THR A 97 -1.40 8.11 42.46
N LEU A 98 -0.37 7.85 41.65
CA LEU A 98 -0.15 6.59 40.94
C LEU A 98 1.16 5.94 41.42
N ASP A 99 1.21 4.61 41.51
CA ASP A 99 2.47 3.88 41.64
C ASP A 99 3.09 3.52 40.27
N ALA A 100 4.26 2.88 40.29
CA ALA A 100 5.00 2.50 39.07
C ALA A 100 4.27 1.47 38.20
N ASP A 101 3.34 0.70 38.78
CA ASP A 101 2.51 -0.26 38.07
C ASP A 101 1.20 0.37 37.55
N GLY A 102 1.02 1.68 37.77
CA GLY A 102 -0.16 2.42 37.37
C GLY A 102 -1.37 2.23 38.28
N ASN A 103 -1.20 1.66 39.48
CA ASN A 103 -2.30 1.61 40.43
C ASN A 103 -2.57 3.02 40.99
N MET A 104 -3.84 3.38 41.07
CA MET A 104 -4.30 4.66 41.60
C MET A 104 -4.63 4.54 43.08
N TYR A 105 -4.15 5.48 43.89
CA TYR A 105 -4.45 5.59 45.31
C TYR A 105 -5.14 6.93 45.56
N ILE A 106 -6.28 6.90 46.27
CA ILE A 106 -7.08 8.08 46.58
C ILE A 106 -7.20 8.24 48.10
N ALA A 107 -6.99 9.45 48.59
CA ALA A 107 -7.24 9.84 49.98
C ALA A 107 -8.71 10.22 50.17
N ASP A 108 -9.54 9.21 50.42
CA ASP A 108 -10.99 9.31 50.58
C ASP A 108 -11.34 9.77 52.01
N SER A 109 -11.24 11.09 52.24
CA SER A 109 -10.98 11.64 53.56
C SER A 109 -12.19 11.60 54.49
N ALA A 110 -13.41 11.83 54.00
CA ALA A 110 -14.59 11.73 54.86
C ALA A 110 -14.94 10.27 55.20
N ASN A 111 -14.48 9.32 54.37
CA ASN A 111 -14.53 7.89 54.68
C ASN A 111 -13.35 7.40 55.53
N ASN A 112 -12.39 8.27 55.89
CA ASN A 112 -11.20 7.95 56.68
C ASN A 112 -10.39 6.75 56.13
N ARG A 113 -10.26 6.65 54.80
CA ARG A 113 -9.54 5.54 54.16
C ARG A 113 -8.63 6.00 53.03
N ILE A 114 -7.66 5.14 52.70
CA ILE A 114 -6.96 5.19 51.42
C ILE A 114 -7.53 4.06 50.57
N GLN A 115 -7.86 4.37 49.32
CA GLN A 115 -8.50 3.40 48.45
C GLN A 115 -7.68 3.23 47.17
N LYS A 116 -7.47 1.98 46.76
CA LYS A 116 -6.62 1.60 45.63
C LYS A 116 -7.47 1.05 44.48
N TRP A 117 -7.17 1.49 43.25
CA TRP A 117 -7.64 0.87 42.02
C TRP A 117 -6.46 0.40 41.19
N ALA A 118 -6.52 -0.86 40.74
CA ALA A 118 -5.62 -1.34 39.71
C ALA A 118 -6.03 -0.78 38.33
N PRO A 119 -5.11 -0.76 37.35
CA PRO A 119 -5.47 -0.39 35.98
C PRO A 119 -6.69 -1.17 35.49
N ASN A 120 -7.69 -0.46 34.94
CA ASN A 120 -8.96 -1.01 34.45
C ASN A 120 -9.90 -1.63 35.50
N ALA A 121 -9.60 -1.50 36.80
CA ALA A 121 -10.53 -1.94 37.85
C ALA A 121 -11.75 -0.99 37.92
N THR A 122 -12.93 -1.57 38.10
CA THR A 122 -14.19 -0.83 38.31
C THR A 122 -14.57 -0.69 39.78
N VAL A 123 -13.79 -1.29 40.69
CA VAL A 123 -14.05 -1.33 42.14
C VAL A 123 -12.72 -1.18 42.88
N GLY A 124 -12.72 -0.36 43.93
CA GLY A 124 -11.55 -0.10 44.75
C GLY A 124 -11.36 -1.11 45.87
N ILE A 125 -10.15 -1.17 46.42
CA ILE A 125 -9.85 -1.94 47.64
C ILE A 125 -9.28 -1.01 48.71
N THR A 126 -9.55 -1.31 49.98
CA THR A 126 -9.07 -0.57 51.16
C THR A 126 -7.98 -1.37 51.86
#